data_AF-A0A8C7XLZ7-F1
#
_entry.id   AF-A0A8C7XLZ7-F1
#
_cell.length_a   1.000
_cell.length_b   1.000
_cell.length_c   1.000
_cell.angle_alpha   90.00
_cell.angle_beta   90.00
_cell.angle_gamma   90.00
#
_symmetry.space_group_name_H-M   'P 1'
#
loop_
_entity.id
_entity.type
_entity.pdbx_description
1 polymer ?
#
loop_
_entity_poly.entity_id
_entity_poly.type
_entity_poly.pdbx_seq_one_letter_code
_entity_poly.pdbx_strand_id
1 'polypeptide(L)'
;MDRPSSSFLSGPDNYALAPFLDLLNHRPDVQVKAGFNRTTGCYEVRSISGVQRYHQAFINYGCHDNQRLLLEYGFVSSCNPHSVIYVEEDLLCELLRGDESLEEKMKFLRENRFLQNLTLSDEGPSWRLLTALRLLSPPRMPRQRWRTLLLGQMVSDEEEQRSVQTAKTLCEHLLRETRRSLQEISHLLQQSERPVREQLQVVGSLRREERCILGNCLEVLKSALEI
;
A
#
# COMPACT_ATOMS: atom_id res chain seq x y z
N MET A 1 -2.79 16.95 -18.84
CA MET A 1 -1.56 16.40 -18.26
C MET A 1 -1.72 14.90 -18.26
N ASP A 2 -0.94 14.20 -19.06
CA ASP A 2 -1.03 12.75 -19.16
C ASP A 2 -0.56 12.13 -17.84
N ARG A 3 -1.42 11.34 -17.20
CA ARG A 3 -1.01 10.49 -16.08
C ARG A 3 0.08 9.56 -16.62
N PRO A 4 1.28 9.50 -16.00
CA PRO A 4 2.28 8.55 -16.44
C PRO A 4 1.68 7.14 -16.40
N SER A 5 1.86 6.39 -17.49
CA SER A 5 1.47 4.98 -17.56
C SER A 5 2.00 4.26 -16.33
N SER A 6 1.12 3.54 -15.62
CA SER A 6 1.52 2.74 -14.46
C SER A 6 2.69 1.85 -14.84
N SER A 7 3.84 2.01 -14.18
CA SER A 7 5.00 1.14 -14.40
C SER A 7 4.72 -0.33 -14.08
N PHE A 8 3.58 -0.62 -13.44
CA PHE A 8 3.07 -1.98 -13.22
C PHE A 8 2.44 -2.60 -14.48
N LEU A 9 2.01 -1.79 -15.45
CA LEU A 9 1.44 -2.25 -16.72
C LEU A 9 2.46 -2.26 -17.86
N SER A 10 3.67 -1.75 -17.64
CA SER A 10 4.73 -1.63 -18.66
C SER A 10 5.67 -2.85 -18.68
N GLY A 11 5.11 -4.06 -18.64
CA GLY A 11 5.84 -5.30 -18.94
C GLY A 11 5.80 -5.62 -20.44
N PRO A 12 6.60 -6.58 -20.95
CA PRO A 12 6.37 -7.09 -22.30
C PRO A 12 4.94 -7.63 -22.38
N ASP A 13 4.16 -7.15 -23.35
CA ASP A 13 2.74 -7.46 -23.60
C ASP A 13 2.49 -8.93 -23.98
N ASN A 14 2.85 -9.86 -23.11
CA ASN A 14 2.60 -11.29 -23.27
C ASN A 14 1.41 -11.70 -22.41
N TYR A 15 0.25 -11.10 -22.69
CA TYR A 15 -1.00 -11.45 -22.02
C TYR A 15 -1.66 -12.64 -22.73
N ALA A 16 -2.18 -13.58 -21.95
CA ALA A 16 -3.00 -14.67 -22.44
C ALA A 16 -4.18 -14.86 -21.48
N LEU A 17 -5.35 -15.15 -22.04
CA LEU A 17 -6.46 -15.70 -21.27
C LEU A 17 -6.28 -17.21 -21.20
N ALA A 18 -6.45 -17.79 -20.01
CA ALA A 18 -6.22 -19.20 -19.76
C ALA A 18 -7.54 -19.85 -19.33
N PRO A 19 -8.31 -20.40 -20.29
CA PRO A 19 -9.57 -21.08 -19.98
C PRO A 19 -9.39 -22.11 -18.87
N PHE A 20 -10.40 -22.23 -18.00
CA PHE A 20 -10.40 -23.05 -16.78
C PHE A 20 -9.52 -22.52 -15.64
N LEU A 21 -8.31 -22.02 -15.91
CA LEU A 21 -7.48 -21.35 -14.89
C LEU A 21 -8.17 -20.10 -14.35
N ASP A 22 -8.82 -19.33 -15.23
CA ASP A 22 -9.54 -18.09 -14.89
C ASP A 22 -10.75 -18.31 -13.94
N LEU A 23 -11.13 -19.57 -13.67
CA LEU A 23 -12.21 -19.92 -12.73
C LEU A 23 -11.70 -20.12 -11.29
N LEU A 24 -10.38 -20.20 -11.06
CA LEU A 24 -9.81 -20.41 -9.74
C LEU A 24 -9.72 -19.10 -8.97
N ASN A 25 -10.35 -19.03 -7.81
CA ASN A 25 -10.36 -17.82 -6.99
C ASN A 25 -9.06 -17.62 -6.18
N HIS A 26 -8.82 -16.37 -5.79
CA HIS A 26 -7.71 -15.96 -4.95
C HIS A 26 -7.89 -16.35 -3.48
N ARG A 27 -6.79 -16.79 -2.85
CA ARG A 27 -6.64 -16.76 -1.39
C ARG A 27 -5.19 -16.44 -1.02
N PRO A 28 -4.94 -15.47 -0.12
CA PRO A 28 -3.58 -14.95 0.12
C PRO A 28 -2.65 -15.96 0.82
N ASP A 29 -3.19 -16.85 1.65
CA ASP A 29 -2.46 -17.88 2.40
C ASP A 29 -2.11 -19.12 1.54
N VAL A 30 -2.68 -19.24 0.35
CA VAL A 30 -2.46 -20.39 -0.52
C VAL A 30 -1.12 -20.28 -1.23
N GLN A 31 -0.38 -21.37 -1.26
CA GLN A 31 0.88 -21.45 -1.98
C GLN A 31 0.76 -22.41 -3.16
N VAL A 32 1.18 -21.94 -4.32
CA VAL A 32 1.18 -22.71 -5.57
C VAL A 32 2.53 -22.58 -6.26
N LYS A 33 2.89 -23.61 -7.03
CA LYS A 33 3.91 -23.51 -8.07
C LYS A 33 3.20 -23.35 -9.39
N ALA A 34 3.34 -22.19 -10.02
CA ALA A 34 2.73 -21.87 -11.29
C ALA A 34 3.81 -21.56 -12.34
N GLY A 35 3.65 -22.06 -13.57
CA GLY A 35 4.58 -21.75 -14.65
C GLY A 35 4.35 -22.55 -15.92
N PHE A 36 4.95 -22.10 -17.02
CA PHE A 36 4.90 -22.83 -18.29
C PHE A 36 5.92 -23.97 -18.28
N ASN A 37 5.41 -25.20 -18.36
CA ASN A 37 6.23 -26.39 -18.48
C ASN A 37 6.54 -26.65 -19.96
N ARG A 38 7.81 -26.46 -20.34
CA ARG A 38 8.28 -26.64 -21.73
C ARG A 38 8.21 -28.09 -22.21
N THR A 39 8.25 -29.05 -21.30
CA THR A 39 8.23 -30.48 -21.65
C THR A 39 6.82 -30.94 -22.01
N THR A 40 5.81 -30.48 -21.26
CA THR A 40 4.39 -30.80 -21.53
C THR A 40 3.75 -29.81 -22.49
N GLY A 41 4.33 -28.63 -22.68
CA GLY A 41 3.77 -27.56 -23.50
C GLY A 41 2.58 -26.85 -22.85
N CYS A 42 2.42 -26.96 -21.53
CA CYS A 42 1.27 -26.44 -20.80
C CYS A 42 1.67 -25.44 -19.71
N TYR A 43 0.77 -24.50 -19.41
CA TYR A 43 0.84 -23.75 -18.15
C TYR A 43 0.29 -24.62 -17.03
N GLU A 44 1.11 -24.87 -16.00
CA GLU A 44 0.77 -25.76 -14.90
C GLU A 44 0.70 -24.98 -13.60
N VAL A 45 -0.36 -25.22 -12.82
CA VAL A 45 -0.49 -24.72 -11.45
C VAL A 45 -0.61 -25.91 -10.51
N ARG A 46 0.30 -26.00 -9.54
CA ARG A 46 0.39 -27.10 -8.59
C ARG A 46 0.26 -26.57 -7.17
N SER A 47 -0.77 -27.00 -6.45
CA SER A 47 -0.92 -26.70 -5.02
C SER A 47 0.22 -27.34 -4.21
N ILE A 48 0.76 -26.61 -3.24
CA ILE A 48 1.79 -27.11 -2.33
C ILE A 48 1.16 -27.88 -1.15
N SER A 49 0.05 -27.38 -0.60
CA SER A 49 -0.63 -27.96 0.56
C SER A 49 -1.72 -28.98 0.20
N GLY A 50 -1.96 -29.22 -1.10
CA GLY A 50 -3.06 -30.03 -1.58
C GLY A 50 -4.41 -29.31 -1.46
N VAL A 51 -5.48 -29.96 -1.90
CA VAL A 51 -6.85 -29.46 -1.77
C VAL A 51 -7.71 -30.61 -1.24
N GLN A 52 -8.42 -30.37 -0.14
CA GLN A 52 -9.31 -31.36 0.43
C GLN A 52 -10.47 -31.64 -0.52
N ARG A 53 -10.87 -32.92 -0.63
CA ARG A 53 -12.02 -33.31 -1.45
C ARG A 53 -13.26 -32.49 -1.06
N TYR A 54 -14.03 -32.08 -2.06
CA TYR A 54 -15.23 -31.23 -1.93
C TYR A 54 -15.00 -29.81 -1.41
N HIS A 55 -13.75 -29.37 -1.28
CA HIS A 55 -13.42 -27.98 -1.00
C HIS A 55 -13.00 -27.26 -2.28
N GLN A 56 -13.24 -25.96 -2.32
CA GLN A 56 -12.83 -25.11 -3.42
C GLN A 56 -11.30 -25.12 -3.56
N ALA A 57 -10.81 -25.31 -4.79
CA ALA A 57 -9.42 -25.08 -5.13
C ALA A 57 -9.18 -23.58 -5.30
N PHE A 58 -8.27 -23.03 -4.51
CA PHE A 58 -7.84 -21.65 -4.62
C PHE A 58 -6.43 -21.60 -5.21
N ILE A 59 -6.08 -20.44 -5.76
CA ILE A 59 -4.71 -20.08 -6.11
C ILE A 59 -4.35 -18.75 -5.45
N ASN A 60 -3.08 -18.39 -5.47
CA ASN A 60 -2.64 -17.05 -5.11
C ASN A 60 -2.30 -16.30 -6.41
N TYR A 61 -2.87 -15.11 -6.57
CA TYR A 61 -2.71 -14.29 -7.78
C TYR A 61 -1.37 -13.53 -7.76
N GLY A 62 -0.74 -13.42 -6.60
CA GLY A 62 0.48 -12.68 -6.35
C GLY A 62 0.43 -11.96 -5.00
N CYS A 63 1.54 -11.36 -4.60
CA CYS A 63 1.64 -10.53 -3.40
C CYS A 63 0.98 -9.17 -3.61
N HIS A 64 -0.33 -9.17 -3.82
CA HIS A 64 -1.12 -7.98 -4.10
C HIS A 64 -1.76 -7.43 -2.82
N ASP A 65 -1.62 -6.13 -2.59
CA ASP A 65 -2.40 -5.41 -1.59
C ASP A 65 -3.88 -5.30 -2.03
N ASN A 66 -4.75 -4.94 -1.09
CA ASN A 66 -6.19 -4.88 -1.36
C ASN A 66 -6.63 -3.70 -2.24
N GLN A 67 -5.84 -2.63 -2.35
CA GLN A 67 -6.10 -1.56 -3.32
C GLN A 67 -5.88 -2.10 -4.74
N ARG A 68 -4.81 -2.88 -4.96
CA ARG A 68 -4.55 -3.55 -6.22
C ARG A 68 -5.59 -4.62 -6.53
N LEU A 69 -5.96 -5.46 -5.55
CA LEU A 69 -7.01 -6.47 -5.73
C LEU A 69 -8.35 -5.84 -6.12
N LEU A 70 -8.69 -4.70 -5.53
CA LEU A 70 -9.90 -3.97 -5.89
C LEU A 70 -9.85 -3.44 -7.33
N LEU A 71 -8.75 -2.79 -7.71
CA LEU A 71 -8.62 -2.14 -9.02
C LEU A 71 -8.48 -3.14 -10.18
N GLU A 72 -7.73 -4.22 -9.99
CA GLU A 72 -7.42 -5.19 -11.04
C GLU A 72 -8.40 -6.37 -11.08
N TYR A 73 -8.99 -6.75 -9.93
CA TYR A 73 -9.81 -7.96 -9.81
C TYR A 73 -11.22 -7.72 -9.24
N GLY A 74 -11.53 -6.51 -8.74
CA GLY A 74 -12.87 -6.14 -8.30
C GLY A 74 -13.27 -6.68 -6.93
N PHE A 75 -12.32 -7.11 -6.08
CA PHE A 75 -12.61 -7.59 -4.72
C PHE A 75 -11.56 -7.16 -3.70
N VAL A 76 -11.92 -7.28 -2.42
CA VAL A 76 -11.02 -7.05 -1.28
C VAL A 76 -10.88 -8.37 -0.52
N SER A 77 -9.65 -8.80 -0.27
CA SER A 77 -9.35 -10.05 0.42
C SER A 77 -9.30 -9.84 1.94
N SER A 78 -9.95 -10.70 2.71
CA SER A 78 -9.87 -10.66 4.17
C SER A 78 -8.52 -11.19 4.67
N CYS A 79 -7.97 -10.57 5.72
CA CYS A 79 -6.70 -10.99 6.35
C CYS A 79 -5.54 -11.10 5.35
N ASN A 80 -5.43 -10.14 4.43
CA ASN A 80 -4.38 -10.13 3.43
C ASN A 80 -3.05 -9.68 4.08
N PRO A 81 -1.99 -10.53 4.08
CA PRO A 81 -0.70 -10.22 4.68
C PRO A 81 0.11 -9.18 3.89
N HIS A 82 -0.35 -8.80 2.71
CA HIS A 82 0.27 -7.78 1.86
C HIS A 82 -0.44 -6.43 1.94
N SER A 83 -1.39 -6.27 2.86
CA SER A 83 -2.16 -5.04 2.99
C SER A 83 -1.29 -3.87 3.46
N VAL A 84 -1.38 -2.79 2.69
CA VAL A 84 -0.69 -1.53 2.93
C VAL A 84 -1.58 -0.36 2.50
N ILE A 85 -1.24 0.83 2.98
CA ILE A 85 -1.86 2.08 2.55
C ILE A 85 -0.79 2.91 1.87
N TYR A 86 -1.08 3.41 0.67
CA TYR A 86 -0.18 4.30 -0.05
C TYR A 86 -0.30 5.73 0.47
N VAL A 87 0.85 6.39 0.60
CA VAL A 87 0.97 7.80 0.98
C VAL A 87 1.32 8.60 -0.27
N GLU A 88 0.38 9.44 -0.69
CA GLU A 88 0.55 10.29 -1.85
C GLU A 88 1.49 11.47 -1.56
N GLU A 89 2.22 11.90 -2.59
CA GLU A 89 3.12 13.06 -2.52
C GLU A 89 2.36 14.34 -2.11
N ASP A 90 1.18 14.57 -2.68
CA ASP A 90 0.39 15.77 -2.41
C ASP A 90 0.00 15.88 -0.92
N LEU A 91 -0.27 14.74 -0.27
CA LEU A 91 -0.57 14.68 1.15
C LEU A 91 0.65 15.07 2.00
N LEU A 92 1.85 14.62 1.62
CA LEU A 92 3.09 15.05 2.30
C LEU A 92 3.30 16.56 2.16
N CYS A 93 3.06 17.10 0.97
CA CYS A 93 3.16 18.54 0.70
C CYS A 93 2.15 19.35 1.51
N GLU A 94 0.93 18.85 1.68
CA GLU A 94 -0.10 19.50 2.51
C GLU A 94 0.28 19.46 3.99
N LEU A 95 0.70 18.28 4.49
CA LEU A 95 1.00 18.07 5.90
C LEU A 95 2.21 18.89 6.37
N LEU A 96 3.22 19.04 5.50
CA LEU A 96 4.48 19.73 5.80
C LEU A 96 4.53 21.17 5.27
N ARG A 97 3.38 21.71 4.86
CA ARG A 97 3.27 23.08 4.36
C ARG A 97 3.83 24.07 5.39
N GLY A 98 4.65 25.01 4.91
CA GLY A 98 5.25 26.05 5.74
C GLY A 98 6.76 25.87 5.97
N ASP A 99 7.34 24.73 5.59
CA ASP A 99 8.80 24.59 5.47
C ASP A 99 9.29 25.21 4.15
N GLU A 100 10.09 26.26 4.24
CA GLU A 100 10.70 26.97 3.10
C GLU A 100 11.55 26.04 2.22
N SER A 101 12.08 24.96 2.78
CA SER A 101 12.92 23.98 2.08
C SER A 101 12.14 22.79 1.48
N LEU A 102 10.82 22.72 1.71
CA LEU A 102 9.99 21.58 1.30
C LEU A 102 10.05 21.33 -0.21
N GLU A 103 9.81 22.35 -1.02
CA GLU A 103 9.79 22.24 -2.50
C GLU A 103 11.11 21.67 -3.03
N GLU A 104 12.22 22.12 -2.45
CA GLU A 104 13.55 21.69 -2.83
C GLU A 104 13.82 20.22 -2.47
N LYS A 105 13.39 19.79 -1.27
CA LYS A 105 13.51 18.39 -0.82
C LYS A 105 12.61 17.47 -1.64
N MET A 106 11.37 17.88 -1.91
CA MET A 106 10.42 17.11 -2.75
C MET A 106 10.97 16.95 -4.16
N LYS A 107 11.51 18.02 -4.75
CA LYS A 107 12.19 17.95 -6.05
C LYS A 107 13.34 16.95 -6.02
N PHE A 108 14.19 16.98 -5.01
CA PHE A 108 15.30 16.02 -4.87
C PHE A 108 14.80 14.57 -4.76
N LEU A 109 13.78 14.31 -3.93
CA LEU A 109 13.20 12.97 -3.80
C LEU A 109 12.62 12.49 -5.14
N ARG A 110 11.96 13.38 -5.90
CA ARG A 110 11.39 13.07 -7.20
C ARG A 110 12.46 12.75 -8.25
N GLU A 111 13.54 13.54 -8.32
CA GLU A 111 14.69 13.30 -9.21
C GLU A 111 15.40 11.97 -8.90
N ASN A 112 15.44 11.56 -7.64
CA ASN A 112 15.98 10.27 -7.21
C ASN A 112 14.94 9.13 -7.23
N ARG A 113 13.76 9.37 -7.82
CA ARG A 113 12.62 8.42 -7.91
C ARG A 113 12.15 7.89 -6.55
N PHE A 114 12.42 8.60 -5.46
CA PHE A 114 12.23 8.11 -4.10
C PHE A 114 10.79 8.21 -3.59
N LEU A 115 9.91 8.94 -4.30
CA LEU A 115 8.51 9.16 -3.92
C LEU A 115 7.53 8.05 -4.36
N GLN A 116 8.03 6.95 -4.92
CA GLN A 116 7.21 5.80 -5.32
C GLN A 116 7.06 4.81 -4.16
N ASN A 117 5.92 4.14 -4.04
CA ASN A 117 5.67 3.08 -3.05
C ASN A 117 5.95 3.53 -1.60
N LEU A 118 5.56 4.76 -1.26
CA LEU A 118 5.54 5.22 0.13
C LEU A 118 4.31 4.61 0.80
N THR A 119 4.51 3.83 1.86
CA THR A 119 3.43 2.99 2.41
C THR A 119 3.42 2.93 3.93
N LEU A 120 2.24 2.70 4.48
CA LEU A 120 1.98 2.35 5.88
C LEU A 120 1.40 0.93 5.95
N SER A 121 1.87 0.14 6.91
CA SER A 121 1.38 -1.20 7.25
C SER A 121 0.98 -1.27 8.72
N ASP A 122 0.41 -2.38 9.16
CA ASP A 122 0.14 -2.63 10.57
C ASP A 122 1.42 -2.62 11.44
N GLU A 123 2.56 -2.99 10.85
CA GLU A 123 3.90 -2.92 11.45
C GLU A 123 4.55 -1.53 11.38
N GLY A 124 3.85 -0.52 10.87
CA GLY A 124 4.35 0.86 10.77
C GLY A 124 4.71 1.32 9.35
N PRO A 125 5.40 2.48 9.23
CA PRO A 125 5.80 3.04 7.95
C PRO A 125 6.86 2.19 7.27
N SER A 126 6.78 2.06 5.94
CA SER A 126 7.84 1.41 5.18
C SER A 126 9.14 2.17 5.31
N TRP A 127 10.26 1.46 5.19
CA TRP A 127 11.60 2.07 5.25
C TRP A 127 11.76 3.27 4.32
N ARG A 128 11.13 3.18 3.14
CA ARG A 128 11.17 4.25 2.13
C ARG A 128 10.39 5.47 2.58
N LEU A 129 9.18 5.30 3.12
CA LEU A 129 8.41 6.39 3.72
C LEU A 129 9.19 7.03 4.88
N LEU A 130 9.71 6.23 5.80
CA LEU A 130 10.46 6.76 6.93
C LEU A 130 11.72 7.52 6.49
N THR A 131 12.44 7.03 5.48
CA THR A 131 13.61 7.72 4.92
C THR A 131 13.23 9.04 4.24
N ALA A 132 12.11 9.09 3.54
CA ALA A 132 11.59 10.35 3.01
C ALA A 132 11.26 11.33 4.15
N LEU A 133 10.60 10.86 5.21
CA LEU A 133 10.28 11.69 6.37
C LEU A 133 11.52 12.18 7.12
N ARG A 134 12.58 11.38 7.25
CA ARG A 134 13.87 11.82 7.81
C ARG A 134 14.45 13.04 7.08
N LEU A 135 14.29 13.11 5.76
CA LEU A 135 14.70 14.26 4.96
C LEU A 135 13.70 15.43 5.09
N LEU A 136 12.41 15.12 5.06
CA LEU A 136 11.34 16.12 4.98
C LEU A 136 11.09 16.82 6.31
N SER A 137 11.11 16.11 7.43
CA SER A 137 10.72 16.64 8.75
C SER A 137 11.63 17.74 9.31
N PRO A 138 12.97 17.71 9.17
CA PRO A 138 13.84 18.77 9.70
C PRO A 138 13.87 20.01 8.80
N PRO A 139 13.55 21.23 9.28
CA PRO A 139 13.46 22.42 8.42
C PRO A 139 14.80 22.86 7.81
N ARG A 140 15.94 22.48 8.41
CA ARG A 140 17.28 22.86 7.95
C ARG A 140 18.18 21.64 7.87
N MET A 141 18.08 20.92 6.77
CA MET A 141 19.00 19.81 6.48
C MET A 141 19.99 20.20 5.39
N PRO A 142 21.31 20.15 5.64
CA PRO A 142 22.30 20.44 4.61
C PRO A 142 22.17 19.50 3.41
N ARG A 143 22.13 20.06 2.18
CA ARG A 143 22.02 19.30 0.93
C ARG A 143 23.02 18.15 0.79
N GLN A 144 24.23 18.30 1.37
CA GLN A 144 25.28 17.28 1.35
C GLN A 144 24.84 15.96 2.01
N ARG A 145 23.94 16.00 3.01
CA ARG A 145 23.42 14.83 3.72
C ARG A 145 22.26 14.14 2.99
N TRP A 146 21.64 14.79 2.01
CA TRP A 146 20.40 14.27 1.41
C TRP A 146 20.63 12.94 0.71
N ARG A 147 21.72 12.84 -0.05
CA ARG A 147 22.08 11.61 -0.76
C ARG A 147 22.45 10.48 0.19
N THR A 148 23.17 10.77 1.27
CA THR A 148 23.60 9.75 2.23
C THR A 148 22.42 9.21 3.05
N LEU A 149 21.39 10.01 3.30
CA LEU A 149 20.14 9.51 3.90
C LEU A 149 19.41 8.50 3.02
N LEU A 150 19.31 8.75 1.71
CA LEU A 150 18.71 7.78 0.79
C LEU A 150 19.50 6.45 0.73
N LEU A 151 20.78 6.48 1.12
CA LEU A 151 21.63 5.29 1.23
C LEU A 151 21.57 4.63 2.62
N GLY A 152 20.72 5.11 3.52
CA GLY A 152 20.51 4.53 4.85
C GLY A 152 21.47 5.02 5.93
N GLN A 153 22.10 6.19 5.76
CA GLN A 153 22.89 6.79 6.85
C GLN A 153 22.01 7.03 8.09
N MET A 154 22.54 6.68 9.26
CA MET A 154 21.89 6.96 10.54
C MET A 154 21.77 8.48 10.77
N VAL A 155 20.63 8.87 11.33
CA VAL A 155 20.35 10.24 11.79
C VAL A 155 20.56 10.33 13.30
N SER A 156 20.55 11.55 13.86
CA SER A 156 20.54 11.69 15.33
C SER A 156 19.21 11.23 15.91
N ASP A 157 19.20 10.90 17.21
CA ASP A 157 17.98 10.49 17.91
C ASP A 157 16.87 11.56 17.80
N GLU A 158 17.24 12.84 17.87
CA GLU A 158 16.30 13.97 17.69
C GLU A 158 15.69 14.02 16.27
N GLU A 159 16.50 13.73 15.24
CA GLU A 159 16.05 13.68 13.85
C GLU A 159 15.13 12.46 13.61
N GLU A 160 15.48 11.32 14.21
CA GLU A 160 14.68 10.10 14.17
C GLU A 160 13.33 10.33 14.84
N GLN A 161 13.33 10.85 16.08
CA GLN A 161 12.12 11.15 16.84
C GLN A 161 11.21 12.13 16.09
N ARG A 162 11.79 13.15 15.42
CA ARG A 162 11.01 14.08 14.58
C ARG A 162 10.38 13.36 13.39
N SER A 163 11.10 12.46 12.72
CA SER A 163 10.57 11.70 11.58
C SER A 163 9.42 10.77 11.99
N VAL A 164 9.55 10.09 13.14
CA VAL A 164 8.51 9.24 13.73
C VAL A 164 7.29 10.08 14.14
N GLN A 165 7.51 11.26 14.73
CA GLN A 165 6.43 12.17 15.09
C GLN A 165 5.68 12.68 13.84
N THR A 166 6.37 12.97 12.74
CA THR A 166 5.73 13.30 11.46
C THR A 166 4.93 12.10 10.91
N ALA A 167 5.48 10.89 10.97
CA ALA A 167 4.78 9.67 10.55
C ALA A 167 3.49 9.45 11.36
N LYS A 168 3.54 9.71 12.67
CA LYS A 168 2.37 9.65 13.56
C LYS A 168 1.31 10.66 13.15
N THR A 169 1.68 11.92 12.93
CA THR A 169 0.74 12.97 12.49
C THR A 169 0.12 12.65 11.12
N LEU A 170 0.89 12.10 10.19
CA LEU A 170 0.39 11.60 8.91
C LEU A 170 -0.64 10.47 9.10
N CYS A 171 -0.32 9.49 9.95
CA CYS A 171 -1.19 8.35 10.23
C CYS A 171 -2.50 8.79 10.94
N GLU A 172 -2.43 9.76 11.86
CA GLU A 172 -3.60 10.37 12.50
C GLU A 172 -4.49 11.13 11.50
N HIS A 173 -3.87 11.83 10.53
CA HIS A 173 -4.60 12.50 9.46
C HIS A 173 -5.38 11.48 8.62
N LEU A 174 -4.69 10.49 8.06
CA LEU A 174 -5.28 9.42 7.24
C LEU A 174 -6.39 8.66 8.00
N LEU A 175 -6.22 8.43 9.30
CA LEU A 175 -7.23 7.73 10.12
C LEU A 175 -8.51 8.55 10.25
N ARG A 176 -8.40 9.87 10.41
CA ARG A 176 -9.56 10.77 10.45
C ARG A 176 -10.29 10.79 9.10
N GLU A 177 -9.55 10.89 8.00
CA GLU A 177 -10.14 10.84 6.66
C GLU A 177 -10.86 9.52 6.38
N THR A 178 -10.21 8.40 6.71
CA THR A 178 -10.78 7.05 6.57
C THR A 178 -12.09 6.91 7.37
N ARG A 179 -12.13 7.45 8.59
CA ARG A 179 -13.35 7.45 9.42
C ARG A 179 -14.48 8.26 8.79
N ARG A 180 -14.17 9.44 8.23
CA ARG A 180 -15.14 10.27 7.50
C ARG A 180 -15.69 9.53 6.28
N SER A 181 -14.83 8.94 5.46
CA SER A 181 -15.25 8.15 4.29
C SER A 181 -16.12 6.95 4.68
N LEU A 182 -15.83 6.28 5.79
CA LEU A 182 -16.68 5.19 6.29
C LEU A 182 -18.09 5.66 6.69
N GLN A 183 -18.20 6.85 7.29
CA GLN A 183 -19.50 7.46 7.63
C GLN A 183 -20.30 7.79 6.37
N GLU A 184 -19.66 8.40 5.37
CA GLU A 184 -20.27 8.70 4.07
C GLU A 184 -20.75 7.44 3.35
N ILE A 185 -19.91 6.40 3.30
CA ILE A 185 -20.28 5.09 2.72
C ILE A 185 -21.48 4.50 3.48
N SER A 186 -21.51 4.58 4.81
CA SER A 186 -22.64 4.09 5.61
C SER A 186 -23.95 4.81 5.27
N HIS A 187 -23.91 6.12 5.03
CA HIS A 187 -25.07 6.89 4.63
C HIS A 187 -25.53 6.50 3.21
N LEU A 188 -24.60 6.40 2.25
CA LEU A 188 -24.90 5.99 0.88
C LEU A 188 -25.49 4.58 0.80
N LEU A 189 -25.02 3.65 1.63
CA LEU A 189 -25.54 2.27 1.68
C LEU A 189 -27.03 2.20 2.02
N GLN A 190 -27.55 3.12 2.84
CA GLN A 190 -28.95 3.17 3.23
C GLN A 190 -29.86 3.63 2.08
N GLN A 191 -29.33 4.47 1.20
CA GLN A 191 -30.08 5.12 0.12
C GLN A 191 -29.91 4.44 -1.25
N SER A 192 -28.96 3.51 -1.35
CA SER A 192 -28.58 2.88 -2.61
C SER A 192 -29.37 1.60 -2.90
N GLU A 193 -29.71 1.41 -4.18
CA GLU A 193 -30.23 0.18 -4.74
C GLU A 193 -29.17 -0.94 -4.76
N ARG A 194 -29.61 -2.18 -5.01
CA ARG A 194 -28.80 -3.40 -4.85
C ARG A 194 -27.43 -3.38 -5.55
N PRO A 195 -27.30 -3.02 -6.85
CA PRO A 195 -25.99 -3.10 -7.53
C PRO A 195 -24.97 -2.11 -6.96
N VAL A 196 -25.43 -0.89 -6.67
CA VAL A 196 -24.59 0.16 -6.07
C VAL A 196 -24.22 -0.22 -4.64
N ARG A 197 -25.14 -0.84 -3.90
CA ARG A 197 -24.90 -1.31 -2.53
C ARG A 197 -23.79 -2.36 -2.46
N GLU A 198 -23.78 -3.33 -3.38
CA GLU A 198 -22.72 -4.36 -3.44
C GLU A 198 -21.34 -3.71 -3.69
N GLN A 199 -21.25 -2.76 -4.62
CA GLN A 199 -19.99 -2.04 -4.87
C GLN A 199 -19.55 -1.18 -3.68
N LEU A 200 -20.48 -0.48 -3.03
CA LEU A 200 -20.21 0.29 -1.81
C LEU A 200 -19.75 -0.61 -0.65
N GLN A 201 -20.22 -1.85 -0.56
CA GLN A 201 -19.76 -2.81 0.44
C GLN A 201 -18.31 -3.23 0.21
N VAL A 202 -17.89 -3.41 -1.05
CA VAL A 202 -16.50 -3.73 -1.39
C VAL A 202 -15.58 -2.55 -1.02
N VAL A 203 -15.93 -1.33 -1.44
CA VAL A 203 -15.17 -0.12 -1.08
C VAL A 203 -15.14 0.08 0.44
N GLY A 204 -16.27 -0.13 1.11
CA GLY A 204 -16.36 -0.07 2.57
C GLY A 204 -15.54 -1.15 3.27
N SER A 205 -15.24 -2.28 2.62
CA SER A 205 -14.35 -3.31 3.15
C SER A 205 -12.89 -2.87 3.10
N LEU A 206 -12.46 -2.25 1.99
CA LEU A 206 -11.13 -1.65 1.89
C LEU A 206 -10.94 -0.55 2.95
N ARG A 207 -11.88 0.40 3.06
CA ARG A 207 -11.80 1.47 4.07
C ARG A 207 -11.80 0.96 5.52
N ARG A 208 -12.47 -0.17 5.80
CA ARG A 208 -12.44 -0.79 7.13
C ARG A 208 -11.08 -1.40 7.43
N GLU A 209 -10.46 -2.04 6.44
CA GLU A 209 -9.10 -2.56 6.56
C GLU A 209 -8.09 -1.43 6.77
N GLU A 210 -8.15 -0.37 5.96
CA GLU A 210 -7.27 0.81 6.11
C GLU A 210 -7.36 1.39 7.52
N ARG A 211 -8.56 1.50 8.09
CA ARG A 211 -8.77 1.94 9.47
C ARG A 211 -8.07 1.03 10.49
N CYS A 212 -8.09 -0.29 10.27
CA CYS A 212 -7.40 -1.25 11.14
C CYS A 212 -5.88 -1.10 11.02
N ILE A 213 -5.34 -1.01 9.79
CA ILE A 213 -3.91 -0.79 9.53
C ILE A 213 -3.44 0.49 10.22
N LEU A 214 -4.13 1.61 10.01
CA LEU A 214 -3.77 2.90 10.61
C LEU A 214 -3.87 2.88 12.14
N GLY A 215 -4.83 2.14 12.69
CA GLY A 215 -4.95 1.94 14.13
C GLY A 215 -3.70 1.25 14.71
N ASN A 216 -3.31 0.12 14.13
CA ASN A 216 -2.14 -0.64 14.57
C ASN A 216 -0.84 0.14 14.36
N CYS A 217 -0.68 0.77 13.19
CA CYS A 217 0.45 1.63 12.85
C CYS A 217 0.64 2.75 13.88
N LEU A 218 -0.45 3.36 14.39
CA LEU A 218 -0.34 4.39 15.43
C LEU A 218 0.17 3.84 16.76
N GLU A 219 -0.23 2.63 17.16
CA GLU A 219 0.27 2.01 18.39
C GLU A 219 1.76 1.69 18.28
N VAL A 220 2.22 1.20 17.12
CA VAL A 220 3.66 1.00 16.83
C VAL A 220 4.42 2.32 16.93
N LEU A 221 3.91 3.39 16.29
CA LEU A 221 4.57 4.71 16.30
C LEU A 221 4.59 5.36 17.68
N LYS A 222 3.56 5.18 18.51
CA LYS A 222 3.55 5.66 19.90
C LYS A 222 4.60 4.94 20.74
N SER A 223 4.67 3.62 20.61
CA SER A 223 5.66 2.80 21.33
C SER A 223 7.09 3.22 20.96
N ALA A 224 7.34 3.58 19.70
CA ALA A 224 8.63 4.07 19.24
C ALA A 224 9.02 5.47 19.77
N LEU A 225 8.07 6.26 20.27
CA LEU A 225 8.30 7.59 20.84
C LEU A 225 8.49 7.58 22.36
N GLU A 226 8.18 6.45 23.02
CA GLU A 226 8.31 6.27 24.46
C GLU A 226 9.69 5.73 24.88
N ILE A 227 10.52 5.35 23.91
CA ILE A 227 11.90 4.86 24.05
C ILE A 227 12.87 6.04 23.85
#